data_AF-X1V800-F1
#
_entry.id   AF-X1V800-F1
#
_cell.length_a   1.000
_cell.length_b   1.000
_cell.length_c   1.000
_cell.angle_alpha   90.00
_cell.angle_beta   90.00
_cell.angle_gamma   90.00
#
_symmetry.space_group_name_H-M   'P 1'
#
loop_
_entity.id
_entity.type
_entity.pdbx_description
1 polymer ?
#
loop_
_entity_poly.entity_id
_entity_poly.type
_entity_poly.pdbx_seq_one_letter_code
_entity_poly.pdbx_strand_id
1 'polypeptide(L)' 'PKGKYFNEICNKIGGSKSTINQYLTELLQSGLVLIEPGFKTHSKTTCVKYFKINEDHVDLLKKLDLI' A
#
# COMPACT_ATOMS: atom_id res chain seq x y z
N PRO A 1 2.71 -6.20 -10.93
CA PRO A 1 1.95 -5.24 -10.09
C PRO A 1 2.85 -4.07 -9.67
N LYS A 2 2.42 -2.82 -9.82
CA LYS A 2 3.20 -1.63 -9.45
C LYS A 2 3.08 -1.26 -7.96
N GLY A 3 2.23 -1.95 -7.19
CA GLY A 3 2.05 -1.76 -5.75
C GLY A 3 2.94 -2.67 -4.88
N LYS A 4 2.99 -2.38 -3.58
CA LYS A 4 3.75 -3.16 -2.58
C LYS A 4 2.83 -4.02 -1.73
N TYR A 5 3.34 -5.17 -1.27
CA TYR A 5 2.62 -6.00 -0.32
C TYR A 5 2.66 -5.40 1.09
N PHE A 6 1.62 -5.67 1.89
CA PHE A 6 1.59 -5.30 3.31
C PHE A 6 2.86 -5.74 4.07
N ASN A 7 3.35 -6.95 3.82
CA ASN A 7 4.57 -7.45 4.45
C ASN A 7 5.82 -6.66 4.02
N GLU A 8 5.92 -6.22 2.76
CA GLU A 8 7.05 -5.41 2.31
C GLU A 8 7.03 -4.01 2.93
N ILE A 9 5.84 -3.43 3.09
CA ILE A 9 5.64 -2.16 3.78
C ILE A 9 6.05 -2.31 5.25
N CYS A 10 5.58 -3.36 5.91
CA CYS A 10 5.96 -3.69 7.28
C CYS A 10 7.47 -3.81 7.45
N ASN A 11 8.12 -4.58 6.57
CA ASN A 11 9.56 -4.81 6.63
C ASN A 11 10.37 -3.53 6.36
N LYS A 12 9.86 -2.61 5.53
CA LYS A 12 10.58 -1.38 5.17
C LYS A 12 10.42 -0.27 6.21
N ILE A 13 9.21 -0.03 6.70
CA ILE A 13 8.94 1.04 7.68
C ILE A 13 9.42 0.62 9.07
N GLY A 14 9.32 -0.68 9.39
CA GLY A 14 9.49 -1.15 10.76
C GLY A 14 8.30 -0.75 11.64
N GLY A 15 8.08 -1.49 12.73
CA GLY A 15 6.97 -1.26 13.65
C GLY A 15 5.94 -2.40 13.66
N SER A 16 4.91 -2.24 14.50
CA SER A 16 3.90 -3.29 14.67
C SER A 16 3.01 -3.40 13.45
N LYS A 17 2.67 -4.63 13.06
CA LYS A 17 1.73 -4.88 11.94
C LYS A 17 0.39 -4.16 12.18
N SER A 18 -0.09 -4.13 13.43
CA SER A 18 -1.36 -3.47 13.77
C SER A 18 -1.31 -1.96 13.48
N THR A 19 -0.22 -1.31 13.89
CA THR A 19 0.00 0.13 13.66
C THR A 19 0.09 0.45 12.16
N ILE A 20 0.85 -0.35 11.40
CA ILE A 20 1.00 -0.16 9.96
C ILE A 20 -0.33 -0.39 9.23
N ASN A 21 -1.12 -1.37 9.69
CA ASN A 21 -2.45 -1.61 9.15
C ASN A 21 -3.41 -0.45 9.41
N GLN A 22 -3.34 0.20 10.57
CA GLN A 22 -4.11 1.40 10.87
C GLN A 22 -3.74 2.54 9.90
N TYR A 23 -2.45 2.85 9.76
CA TYR A 23 -2.02 3.90 8.82
C TYR A 23 -2.43 3.63 7.38
N LEU A 24 -2.29 2.39 6.89
CA LEU A 24 -2.72 2.05 5.55
C LEU A 24 -4.24 2.19 5.38
N THR A 25 -5.01 1.88 6.41
CA THR A 25 -6.47 2.06 6.40
C THR A 25 -6.85 3.54 6.33
N GLU A 26 -6.17 4.40 7.08
CA GLU A 26 -6.37 5.85 7.02
C GLU A 26 -6.02 6.41 5.63
N LEU A 27 -4.89 5.99 5.05
CA LEU A 27 -4.45 6.39 3.71
C LEU A 27 -5.40 5.90 2.60
N LEU A 28 -6.07 4.76 2.82
CA LEU A 28 -7.12 4.26 1.94
C LEU A 28 -8.39 5.10 2.03
N GLN A 29 -8.81 5.42 3.25
CA GLN A 29 -9.99 6.27 3.49
C GLN A 29 -9.78 7.69 2.93
N SER A 30 -8.55 8.20 2.98
CA SER A 30 -8.19 9.49 2.40
C SER A 30 -7.98 9.45 0.88
N GLY A 31 -8.09 8.28 0.25
CA GLY A 31 -7.89 8.11 -1.20
C GLY A 31 -6.44 8.28 -1.68
N LEU A 32 -5.47 8.39 -0.77
CA LEU A 32 -4.05 8.55 -1.12
C LEU A 32 -3.41 7.23 -1.58
N VAL A 33 -3.95 6.11 -1.12
CA VAL A 33 -3.51 4.76 -1.47
C VAL A 33 -4.72 3.94 -1.92
N LEU A 34 -4.53 3.13 -2.95
CA LEU A 34 -5.52 2.20 -3.49
C LEU A 34 -5.10 0.76 -3.17
N ILE A 35 -6.11 -0.09 -2.90
CA ILE A 35 -5.91 -1.55 -2.84
C ILE A 35 -6.22 -2.13 -4.21
N GLU A 36 -5.26 -2.85 -4.77
CA GLU A 36 -5.47 -3.70 -5.94
C GLU A 36 -5.42 -5.18 -5.53
N PRO A 37 -6.32 -6.03 -6.05
CA PRO A 37 -6.17 -7.47 -5.94
C PRO A 37 -5.02 -7.95 -6.84
N GLY A 38 -4.33 -9.00 -6.42
CA GLY A 38 -3.47 -9.73 -7.32
C GLY A 38 -3.09 -11.10 -6.78
N PHE A 39 -2.18 -11.77 -7.47
CA PHE A 39 -1.91 -13.18 -7.27
C PHE A 39 -0.42 -13.40 -7.06
N LYS A 40 -0.05 -14.14 -6.01
CA LYS A 40 1.33 -14.63 -5.86
C LYS A 40 1.58 -15.71 -6.91
N THR A 41 2.55 -15.46 -7.79
CA THR A 41 2.85 -16.26 -8.99
C THR A 41 3.21 -17.72 -8.74
N HIS A 42 3.52 -18.12 -7.50
CA HIS A 42 3.81 -19.51 -7.15
C HIS A 42 2.57 -20.36 -6.85
N SER A 43 1.41 -19.76 -6.63
CA SER A 43 0.15 -20.47 -6.41
C SER A 43 -0.97 -19.54 -6.83
N LYS A 44 -1.58 -19.80 -8.01
CA LYS A 44 -2.74 -19.06 -8.53
C LYS A 44 -3.97 -19.09 -7.59
N THR A 45 -3.84 -19.72 -6.44
CA THR A 45 -4.86 -19.96 -5.42
C THR A 45 -4.90 -18.91 -4.30
N THR A 46 -3.86 -18.08 -4.12
CA THR A 46 -3.83 -17.07 -3.05
C THR A 46 -4.05 -15.67 -3.60
N CYS A 47 -5.25 -15.13 -3.40
CA CYS A 47 -5.53 -13.71 -3.60
C CYS A 47 -4.80 -12.90 -2.54
N VAL A 48 -3.98 -11.94 -2.97
CA VAL A 48 -3.20 -11.04 -2.12
C VAL A 48 -3.56 -9.60 -2.47
N LYS A 49 -3.57 -8.73 -1.45
CA LYS A 49 -3.82 -7.30 -1.61
C LYS A 49 -2.51 -6.56 -1.81
N TYR A 50 -2.49 -5.64 -2.77
CA TYR A 50 -1.39 -4.72 -3.07
C TYR A 50 -1.83 -3.32 -2.73
N PHE A 51 -0.93 -2.52 -2.17
CA PHE A 51 -1.16 -1.11 -1.92
C PHE A 51 -0.36 -0.30 -2.94
N LYS A 52 -1.03 0.60 -3.66
CA LYS A 52 -0.44 1.49 -4.66
C LYS A 52 -0.81 2.93 -4.33
N ILE A 53 0.11 3.88 -4.50
CA ILE A 53 -0.21 5.30 -4.41
C ILE A 53 -1.25 5.64 -5.48
N ASN A 54 -2.26 6.42 -5.10
CA ASN A 54 -3.22 6.95 -6.05
C ASN A 54 -2.55 8.03 -6.91
N GLU A 55 -2.51 7.81 -8.22
CA GLU A 55 -1.84 8.69 -9.18
C GLU A 55 -2.47 10.09 -9.21
N ASP A 56 -3.77 10.20 -8.91
CA ASP A 56 -4.50 11.47 -8.82
C ASP A 56 -3.97 12.39 -7.71
N HIS A 57 -3.29 11.83 -6.70
CA HIS A 57 -2.75 12.58 -5.56
C HIS A 57 -1.22 12.62 -5.53
N VAL A 58 -0.54 12.07 -6.54
CA VAL A 58 0.93 12.06 -6.60
C VAL A 58 1.50 13.48 -6.59
N ASP A 59 0.89 14.42 -7.30
CA ASP A 59 1.36 15.80 -7.32
C ASP A 59 1.17 16.50 -5.97
N LEU A 60 0.13 16.15 -5.22
CA LEU A 60 -0.07 16.64 -3.86
C LEU A 60 1.00 16.08 -2.91
N LEU A 61 1.28 14.78 -3.00
CA LEU A 61 2.29 14.12 -2.17
C LEU A 61 3.70 14.66 -2.45
N LYS A 62 4.03 14.94 -3.72
CA LYS A 62 5.29 15.59 -4.10
C LYS A 62 5.41 17.01 -3.54
N LYS A 63 4.33 17.81 -3.59
CA LYS A 63 4.32 19.17 -3.01
C LYS A 63 4.53 19.17 -1.50
N LEU A 64 4.15 18.10 -0.82
CA LEU A 64 4.33 17.91 0.61
C LEU A 64 5.67 17.23 0.97
N ASP A 65 6.52 16.95 -0.02
CA ASP A 65 7.81 16.25 0.14
C ASP A 65 7.68 14.87 0.82
N LEU A 66 6.58 14.17 0.55
CA LEU A 66 6.26 12.87 1.13
C LEU A 66 6.72 11.68 0.28
N ILE A 67 6.98 11.90 -1.03
CA ILE A 67 7.40 10.88 -2.00
C ILE A 67 8.37 11.41 -3.05
#